data_AF-A0A517N0T4-F1
#
_entry.id   AF-A0A517N0T4-F1
#
_cell.length_a   1.000
_cell.length_b   1.000
_cell.length_c   1.000
_cell.angle_alpha   90.00
_cell.angle_beta   90.00
_cell.angle_gamma   90.00
#
_symmetry.space_group_name_H-M   'P 1'
#
loop_
_entity.id
_entity.type
_entity.pdbx_description
1 polymer ?
#
loop_
_entity_poly.entity_id
_entity_poly.type
_entity_poly.pdbx_seq_one_letter_code
_entity_poly.pdbx_strand_id
1 'polypeptide(L)'
;MNTQSIGNRVITFQNGLKLLAWTTMLLASLAVTQISGDWGHSVCGPWGCGPPTQALVGCHLAWFVVLLPLVFLSSNSSRLAVQSPIQLGMILLGAGTLMLLTLLIYQGVVWWPEASEWQRNFFWQRFGFSIATSVDIPALQLLTVGFVMIGVARASSAPPQEDTVLTTGERLSGHRLEH
;
A
#
# COMPACT_ATOMS: atom_id res chain seq x y z
N MET A 1 29.96 -21.37 -26.84
CA MET A 1 29.29 -20.17 -26.28
C MET A 1 28.82 -20.51 -24.87
N ASN A 2 29.14 -19.70 -23.87
CA ASN A 2 28.92 -20.01 -22.46
C ASN A 2 27.51 -19.58 -22.03
N THR A 3 26.64 -20.55 -21.68
CA THR A 3 25.22 -20.32 -21.34
C THR A 3 25.03 -19.37 -20.16
N GLN A 4 26.00 -19.30 -19.25
CA GLN A 4 26.01 -18.35 -18.12
C GLN A 4 26.03 -16.88 -18.56
N SER A 5 26.66 -16.55 -19.69
CA SER A 5 26.72 -15.16 -20.17
C SER A 5 25.37 -14.66 -20.68
N ILE A 6 24.55 -15.55 -21.27
CA ILE A 6 23.23 -15.20 -21.80
C ILE A 6 22.25 -14.93 -20.64
N GLY A 7 22.26 -15.76 -19.60
CA GLY A 7 21.41 -15.60 -18.42
C GLY A 7 21.61 -14.24 -17.73
N ASN A 8 22.87 -13.83 -17.52
CA ASN A 8 23.17 -12.56 -16.86
C ASN A 8 22.64 -11.35 -17.65
N ARG A 9 22.74 -11.36 -19.00
CA ARG A 9 22.23 -10.27 -19.85
C ARG A 9 20.73 -10.10 -19.74
N VAL A 10 19.98 -11.21 -19.68
CA VAL A 10 18.51 -11.18 -19.56
C VAL A 10 18.09 -10.58 -18.22
N ILE A 11 18.73 -10.97 -17.12
CA ILE A 11 18.43 -10.43 -15.78
C ILE A 11 18.73 -8.93 -15.71
N THR A 12 19.87 -8.48 -16.23
CA THR A 12 20.22 -7.05 -16.27
C THR A 12 19.20 -6.25 -17.07
N PHE A 13 18.78 -6.75 -18.23
CA PHE A 13 17.78 -6.08 -19.07
C PHE A 13 16.42 -5.97 -18.36
N GLN A 14 15.94 -7.07 -17.76
CA GLN A 14 14.68 -7.06 -17.01
C GLN A 14 14.71 -6.11 -15.82
N ASN A 15 15.82 -6.04 -15.09
CA ASN A 15 15.97 -5.10 -13.98
C ASN A 15 16.01 -3.65 -14.46
N GLY A 16 16.64 -3.39 -15.60
CA GLY A 16 16.60 -2.07 -16.25
C GLY A 16 15.18 -1.63 -16.59
N LEU A 17 14.36 -2.52 -17.15
CA LEU A 17 12.95 -2.23 -17.44
C LEU A 17 12.13 -1.95 -16.17
N LYS A 18 12.33 -2.72 -15.10
CA LYS A 18 11.66 -2.49 -13.81
C LYS A 18 12.01 -1.13 -13.23
N LEU A 19 13.28 -0.75 -13.27
CA LEU A 19 13.75 0.54 -12.78
C LEU A 19 13.21 1.71 -13.62
N LEU A 20 13.16 1.53 -14.94
CA LEU A 20 12.58 2.52 -15.85
C LEU A 20 11.09 2.69 -15.57
N ALA A 21 10.33 1.61 -15.46
CA ALA A 21 8.91 1.64 -15.11
C ALA A 21 8.67 2.34 -13.76
N TRP A 22 9.45 1.99 -12.73
CA TRP A 22 9.35 2.61 -11.41
C TRP A 22 9.65 4.12 -11.46
N THR A 23 10.71 4.53 -12.15
CA THR A 23 11.06 5.95 -12.34
C THR A 23 9.96 6.68 -13.09
N THR A 24 9.40 6.10 -14.15
CA THR A 24 8.29 6.68 -14.89
C THR A 24 7.05 6.86 -14.02
N MET A 25 6.69 5.86 -13.20
CA MET A 25 5.57 5.97 -12.26
C MET A 25 5.79 7.08 -11.23
N LEU A 26 7.02 7.21 -10.72
CA LEU A 26 7.36 8.27 -9.76
C LEU A 26 7.23 9.65 -10.41
N LEU A 27 7.81 9.83 -11.60
CA LEU A 27 7.68 11.09 -12.34
C LEU A 27 6.22 11.40 -12.68
N ALA A 28 5.44 10.40 -13.09
CA ALA A 28 4.02 10.55 -13.37
C ALA A 28 3.22 10.98 -12.12
N SER A 29 3.54 10.44 -10.95
CA SER A 29 2.90 10.84 -9.69
C SER A 29 3.16 12.31 -9.34
N LEU A 30 4.38 12.80 -9.58
CA LEU A 30 4.76 14.20 -9.37
C LEU A 30 4.16 15.13 -10.43
N ALA A 31 3.99 14.64 -11.66
CA ALA A 31 3.37 15.38 -12.76
C ALA A 31 1.88 15.67 -12.53
N VAL A 32 1.22 15.04 -11.56
CA VAL A 32 -0.15 15.40 -11.13
C VAL A 32 -0.26 16.88 -10.78
N THR A 33 0.82 17.49 -10.29
CA THR A 33 0.88 18.94 -9.98
C THR A 33 0.75 19.85 -11.21
N GLN A 34 0.96 19.31 -12.42
CA GLN A 34 0.93 20.05 -13.68
C GLN A 34 -0.43 19.93 -14.40
N ILE A 35 -1.35 19.12 -13.88
CA ILE A 35 -2.68 18.96 -14.48
C ILE A 35 -3.43 20.27 -14.24
N SER A 36 -3.79 20.95 -15.31
CA SER A 36 -4.58 22.18 -15.24
C SER A 36 -5.98 21.88 -14.68
N GLY A 37 -6.35 22.62 -13.64
CA GLY A 37 -7.67 22.56 -13.03
C GLY A 37 -7.73 23.46 -11.79
N ASP A 38 -8.92 23.89 -11.42
CA ASP A 38 -9.12 24.69 -10.21
C ASP A 38 -9.18 23.80 -8.96
N TRP A 39 -8.03 23.19 -8.63
CA TRP A 39 -7.83 22.38 -7.42
C TRP A 39 -7.41 23.24 -6.22
N GLY A 40 -7.44 24.57 -6.37
CA GLY A 40 -6.93 25.55 -5.41
C GLY A 40 -7.80 25.64 -4.17
N HIS A 41 -7.17 25.63 -2.98
CA HIS A 41 -7.77 25.95 -1.68
C HIS A 41 -9.07 25.20 -1.30
N SER A 42 -9.37 24.07 -1.95
CA SER A 42 -10.58 23.28 -1.64
C SER A 42 -10.60 22.73 -0.20
N VAL A 43 -9.46 22.68 0.48
CA VAL A 43 -9.35 22.26 1.87
C VAL A 43 -8.92 23.45 2.75
N CYS A 44 -9.89 24.32 3.04
CA CYS A 44 -9.78 25.41 4.01
C CYS A 44 -10.77 25.22 5.15
N GLY A 45 -10.43 25.72 6.33
CA GLY A 45 -11.33 25.74 7.47
C GLY A 45 -10.87 26.69 8.58
N PRO A 46 -11.50 26.62 9.77
CA PRO A 46 -11.11 27.35 10.98
C PRO A 46 -9.63 27.20 11.39
N TRP A 47 -8.94 26.21 10.83
CA TRP A 47 -7.52 25.89 11.03
C TRP A 47 -6.59 26.47 9.95
N GLY A 48 -7.11 27.26 9.03
CA GLY A 48 -6.39 27.84 7.90
C GLY A 48 -6.62 27.07 6.59
N CYS A 49 -5.85 27.43 5.57
CA CYS A 49 -5.87 26.79 4.26
C CYS A 49 -4.67 25.89 4.08
N GLY A 50 -4.90 24.69 3.53
CA GLY A 50 -3.82 23.79 3.15
C GLY A 50 -3.14 24.18 1.83
N PRO A 51 -2.08 23.44 1.45
CA PRO A 51 -1.51 23.52 0.12
C PRO A 51 -2.53 23.06 -0.95
N PRO A 52 -2.28 23.34 -2.24
CA PRO A 52 -3.14 22.86 -3.32
C PRO A 52 -3.34 21.34 -3.28
N THR A 53 -4.58 20.87 -3.46
CA THR A 53 -4.93 19.45 -3.33
C THR A 53 -4.15 18.57 -4.30
N GLN A 54 -3.87 19.08 -5.51
CA GLN A 54 -3.03 18.39 -6.49
C GLN A 54 -1.60 18.11 -5.99
N ALA A 55 -1.03 19.00 -5.16
CA ALA A 55 0.28 18.79 -4.56
C ALA A 55 0.24 17.69 -3.50
N LEU A 56 -0.80 17.68 -2.65
CA LEU A 56 -0.99 16.62 -1.65
C LEU A 56 -1.17 15.25 -2.31
N VAL A 57 -2.04 15.17 -3.33
CA VAL A 57 -2.26 13.94 -4.09
C VAL A 57 -0.96 13.46 -4.73
N GLY A 58 -0.22 14.36 -5.39
CA GLY A 58 1.07 14.02 -6.00
C GLY A 58 2.07 13.45 -4.99
N CYS A 59 2.23 14.10 -3.83
CA CYS A 59 3.12 13.63 -2.76
C CYS A 59 2.70 12.26 -2.21
N HIS A 60 1.41 12.06 -1.94
CA HIS A 60 0.91 10.78 -1.44
C HIS A 60 1.05 9.65 -2.46
N LEU A 61 0.81 9.92 -3.74
CA LEU A 61 1.05 8.96 -4.82
C LEU A 61 2.54 8.63 -4.94
N ALA A 62 3.42 9.62 -4.85
CA ALA A 62 4.87 9.41 -4.88
C ALA A 62 5.31 8.46 -3.75
N TRP A 63 4.80 8.63 -2.54
CA TRP A 63 5.07 7.71 -1.42
C TRP A 63 4.58 6.28 -1.69
N PHE A 64 3.41 6.10 -2.30
CA PHE A 64 2.95 4.77 -2.71
C PHE A 64 3.90 4.12 -3.71
N VAL A 65 4.38 4.88 -4.72
CA VAL A 65 5.36 4.39 -5.70
C VAL A 65 6.69 4.05 -5.03
N VAL A 66 7.14 4.84 -4.06
CA VAL A 66 8.38 4.58 -3.29
C VAL A 66 8.28 3.31 -2.47
N LEU A 67 7.11 3.00 -1.89
CA LEU A 67 6.91 1.80 -1.08
C LEU A 67 6.63 0.54 -1.92
N LEU A 68 6.25 0.70 -3.19
CA LEU A 68 5.88 -0.39 -4.09
C LEU A 68 6.95 -1.49 -4.25
N PRO A 69 8.27 -1.20 -4.34
CA PRO A 69 9.30 -2.23 -4.37
C PRO A 69 9.26 -3.19 -3.17
N LEU A 70 8.88 -2.72 -1.97
CA LEU A 70 8.77 -3.59 -0.79
C LEU A 70 7.69 -4.66 -1.00
N VAL A 71 6.56 -4.28 -1.61
CA VAL A 71 5.47 -5.21 -1.93
C VAL A 71 5.92 -6.23 -2.98
N PHE A 72 6.59 -5.78 -4.04
CA PHE A 72 7.08 -6.69 -5.09
C PHE A 72 8.18 -7.64 -4.61
N LEU A 73 9.13 -7.15 -3.81
CA LEU A 73 10.19 -7.99 -3.25
C LEU A 73 9.62 -9.05 -2.32
N SER A 74 8.61 -8.70 -1.52
CA SER A 74 7.96 -9.64 -0.61
C SER A 74 7.13 -10.72 -1.33
N SER A 75 6.50 -10.39 -2.46
CA SER A 75 5.66 -11.31 -3.23
C SER A 75 6.45 -12.22 -4.17
N ASN A 76 7.55 -11.74 -4.75
CA ASN A 76 8.33 -12.52 -5.72
C ASN A 76 9.32 -13.50 -5.07
N SER A 77 9.44 -13.48 -3.75
CA SER A 77 10.40 -14.32 -3.04
C SER A 77 9.77 -15.65 -2.66
N SER A 78 9.74 -16.59 -3.61
CA SER A 78 9.33 -17.99 -3.38
C SER A 78 10.19 -18.75 -2.36
N ARG A 79 11.26 -18.13 -1.85
CA ARG A 79 12.18 -18.70 -0.85
C ARG A 79 12.09 -18.06 0.53
N LEU A 80 11.39 -16.93 0.68
CA LEU A 80 11.17 -16.35 2.00
C LEU A 80 9.97 -17.05 2.64
N ALA A 81 10.15 -17.53 3.87
CA ALA A 81 9.08 -18.13 4.65
C ALA A 81 7.86 -17.20 4.66
N VAL A 82 6.66 -17.77 4.49
CA VAL A 82 5.34 -17.09 4.44
C VAL A 82 5.13 -16.09 5.60
N GLN A 83 5.87 -16.24 6.71
CA GLN A 83 5.85 -15.33 7.86
C GLN A 83 6.47 -13.95 7.57
N SER A 84 7.41 -13.83 6.63
CA SER A 84 8.13 -12.59 6.32
C SER A 84 7.23 -11.44 5.83
N PRO A 85 6.31 -11.62 4.85
CA PRO A 85 5.43 -10.54 4.40
C PRO A 85 4.42 -10.09 5.48
N ILE A 86 3.93 -11.00 6.32
CA ILE A 86 3.01 -10.65 7.42
C ILE A 86 3.75 -9.84 8.48
N GLN A 87 4.95 -10.27 8.89
CA GLN A 87 5.76 -9.52 9.86
C GLN A 87 6.11 -8.13 9.34
N LEU A 88 6.57 -8.02 8.09
CA LEU A 88 6.86 -6.73 7.48
C LEU A 88 5.59 -5.85 7.40
N GLY A 89 4.45 -6.43 7.00
CA GLY A 89 3.17 -5.72 7.00
C GLY A 89 2.78 -5.22 8.39
N MET A 90 2.96 -6.03 9.44
CA MET A 90 2.72 -5.63 10.84
C MET A 90 3.67 -4.53 11.31
N ILE A 91 4.94 -4.56 10.90
CA ILE A 91 5.92 -3.49 11.19
C ILE A 91 5.46 -2.19 10.53
N LEU A 92 5.06 -2.22 9.27
CA LEU A 92 4.56 -1.04 8.55
C LEU A 92 3.26 -0.50 9.19
N LEU A 93 2.33 -1.39 9.55
CA LEU A 93 1.11 -1.00 10.29
C LEU A 93 1.43 -0.36 11.64
N GLY A 94 2.35 -0.95 12.41
CA GLY A 94 2.77 -0.44 13.70
C GLY A 94 3.41 0.94 13.57
N ALA A 95 4.33 1.11 12.61
CA ALA A 95 4.98 2.38 12.34
C ALA A 95 3.97 3.46 11.91
N GLY A 96 3.07 3.16 10.97
CA GLY A 96 2.03 4.09 10.54
C GLY A 96 1.07 4.47 11.67
N THR A 97 0.67 3.50 12.51
CA THR A 97 -0.18 3.74 13.68
C THR A 97 0.51 4.65 14.70
N LEU A 98 1.79 4.39 14.99
CA LEU A 98 2.58 5.21 15.89
C LEU A 98 2.70 6.66 15.39
N MET A 99 2.90 6.86 14.09
CA MET A 99 2.92 8.20 13.49
C MET A 99 1.58 8.94 13.65
N LEU A 100 0.44 8.25 13.42
CA LEU A 100 -0.89 8.85 13.62
C LEU A 100 -1.15 9.20 15.09
N LEU A 101 -0.73 8.34 16.03
CA LEU A 101 -0.84 8.60 17.46
C LEU A 101 0.01 9.81 17.87
N THR A 102 1.24 9.92 17.37
CA THR A 102 2.09 11.09 17.59
C THR A 102 1.43 12.37 17.09
N LEU A 103 0.84 12.35 15.89
CA LEU A 103 0.08 13.51 15.38
C LEU A 103 -1.12 13.84 16.26
N LEU A 104 -1.87 12.84 16.73
CA LEU A 104 -3.04 13.04 17.58
C LEU A 104 -2.65 13.69 18.91
N ILE A 105 -1.59 13.18 19.55
CA ILE A 105 -1.04 13.72 20.79
C ILE A 105 -0.53 15.14 20.55
N TYR A 106 0.20 15.38 19.46
CA TYR A 106 0.70 16.72 19.13
C TYR A 106 -0.45 17.73 18.97
N GLN A 107 -1.52 17.39 18.25
CA GLN A 107 -2.69 18.27 18.13
C GLN A 107 -3.39 18.49 19.48
N GLY A 108 -3.47 17.45 20.32
CA GLY A 108 -4.09 17.55 21.64
C GLY A 108 -3.27 18.36 22.65
N VAL A 109 -1.94 18.31 22.59
CA VAL A 109 -1.06 18.99 23.56
C VAL A 109 -0.68 20.40 23.11
N VAL A 110 -0.43 20.60 21.82
CA VAL A 110 0.07 21.87 21.30
C VAL A 110 -1.07 22.76 20.81
N TRP A 111 -1.96 22.23 19.97
CA TRP A 111 -3.00 23.07 19.36
C TRP A 111 -4.22 23.28 20.26
N TRP A 112 -4.69 22.24 20.94
CA TRP A 112 -5.94 22.31 21.72
C TRP A 112 -5.97 23.42 22.80
N PRO A 113 -4.88 23.66 23.58
CA PRO A 113 -4.89 24.70 24.60
C PRO A 113 -5.03 26.11 24.01
N GLU A 114 -4.43 26.35 22.84
CA GLU A 114 -4.45 27.64 22.14
C GLU A 114 -5.73 27.86 21.32
N ALA A 115 -6.45 26.79 20.99
CA ALA A 115 -7.69 26.85 20.24
C ALA A 115 -8.82 27.51 21.05
N SER A 116 -9.56 28.42 20.41
CA SER A 116 -10.82 28.96 20.96
C SER A 116 -11.88 27.87 21.16
N GLU A 117 -12.85 28.09 22.05
CA GLU A 117 -13.94 27.13 22.31
C GLU A 117 -14.68 26.71 21.04
N TRP A 118 -14.94 27.66 20.15
CA TRP A 118 -15.57 27.38 18.86
C TRP A 118 -14.70 26.51 17.96
N GLN A 119 -13.38 26.76 17.88
CA GLN A 119 -12.45 25.95 17.08
C GLN A 119 -12.31 24.52 17.60
N ARG A 120 -12.38 24.29 18.91
CA ARG A 120 -12.26 22.95 19.52
C ARG A 120 -13.33 21.98 19.03
N ASN A 121 -14.52 22.47 18.65
CA ASN A 121 -15.57 21.65 18.04
C ASN A 121 -15.15 21.03 16.69
N PHE A 122 -14.10 21.55 16.07
CA PHE A 122 -13.58 21.07 14.79
C PHE A 122 -12.28 20.26 14.92
N PHE A 123 -11.96 19.75 16.11
CA PHE A 123 -10.72 19.04 16.34
C PHE A 123 -10.51 17.85 15.42
N TRP A 124 -11.55 17.04 15.16
CA TRP A 124 -11.42 15.87 14.30
C TRP A 124 -11.19 16.25 12.84
N GLN A 125 -11.82 17.32 12.35
CA GLN A 125 -11.59 17.85 11.01
C GLN A 125 -10.16 18.40 10.88
N ARG A 126 -9.67 19.10 11.90
CA ARG A 126 -8.27 19.55 11.95
C ARG A 126 -7.28 18.39 12.02
N PHE A 127 -7.57 17.36 12.82
CA PHE A 127 -6.72 16.17 12.88
C PHE A 127 -6.67 15.45 11.53
N GLY A 128 -7.82 15.25 10.89
CA GLY A 128 -7.90 14.71 9.52
C GLY A 128 -7.16 15.57 8.50
N PHE A 129 -7.30 16.89 8.60
CA PHE A 129 -6.51 17.84 7.79
C PHE A 129 -5.01 17.67 8.01
N SER A 130 -4.57 17.57 9.27
CA SER A 130 -3.16 17.40 9.62
C SER A 130 -2.60 16.09 9.07
N ILE A 131 -3.38 15.01 9.11
CA ILE A 131 -3.01 13.73 8.48
C ILE A 131 -2.86 13.91 6.97
N ALA A 132 -3.85 14.53 6.31
CA ALA A 132 -3.86 14.72 4.86
C ALA A 132 -2.76 15.68 4.37
N THR A 133 -2.31 16.62 5.20
CA THR A 133 -1.22 17.54 4.85
C THR A 133 0.16 17.05 5.29
N SER A 134 0.24 15.95 6.04
CA SER A 134 1.51 15.36 6.47
C SER A 134 2.15 14.58 5.33
N VAL A 135 2.84 15.31 4.45
CA VAL A 135 3.54 14.74 3.29
C VAL A 135 4.97 14.31 3.61
N ASP A 136 5.55 14.78 4.70
CA ASP A 136 6.93 14.41 5.11
C ASP A 136 7.00 13.02 5.75
N ILE A 137 5.90 12.56 6.34
CA ILE A 137 5.77 11.26 6.98
C ILE A 137 4.67 10.43 6.30
N PRO A 138 4.99 9.29 5.67
CA PRO A 138 4.03 8.53 4.86
C PRO A 138 3.07 7.67 5.70
N ALA A 139 2.49 8.20 6.77
CA ALA A 139 1.72 7.43 7.75
C ALA A 139 0.55 6.67 7.10
N LEU A 140 -0.23 7.34 6.25
CA LEU A 140 -1.35 6.73 5.52
C LEU A 140 -0.88 5.63 4.56
N GLN A 141 0.25 5.85 3.88
CA GLN A 141 0.80 4.90 2.92
C GLN A 141 1.37 3.67 3.63
N LEU A 142 2.05 3.84 4.76
CA LEU A 142 2.54 2.74 5.60
C LEU A 142 1.39 1.86 6.09
N LEU A 143 0.30 2.47 6.58
CA LEU A 143 -0.89 1.75 6.99
C LEU A 143 -1.51 0.96 5.84
N THR A 144 -1.72 1.63 4.70
CA THR A 144 -2.34 1.02 3.52
C THR A 144 -1.50 -0.14 2.99
N VAL A 145 -0.20 0.05 2.81
CA VAL A 145 0.72 -1.00 2.33
C VAL A 145 0.80 -2.15 3.34
N GLY A 146 0.85 -1.85 4.64
CA GLY A 146 0.84 -2.87 5.68
C GLY A 146 -0.40 -3.78 5.63
N PHE A 147 -1.60 -3.19 5.48
CA PHE A 147 -2.83 -3.95 5.30
C PHE A 147 -2.82 -4.78 4.01
N VAL A 148 -2.40 -4.21 2.89
CA VAL A 148 -2.30 -4.92 1.60
C VAL A 148 -1.37 -6.12 1.71
N MET A 149 -0.19 -5.95 2.32
CA MET A 149 0.78 -7.04 2.48
C MET A 149 0.22 -8.20 3.33
N ILE A 150 -0.45 -7.89 4.43
CA ILE A 150 -1.09 -8.90 5.29
C ILE A 150 -2.24 -9.58 4.55
N GLY A 151 -3.06 -8.82 3.83
CA GLY A 151 -4.18 -9.33 3.04
C GLY A 151 -3.74 -10.30 1.95
N VAL A 152 -2.76 -9.90 1.14
CA VAL A 152 -2.18 -10.73 0.07
C VAL A 152 -1.54 -11.99 0.65
N ALA A 153 -0.75 -11.88 1.71
CA ALA A 153 -0.10 -13.04 2.34
C ALA A 153 -1.11 -14.05 2.89
N ARG A 154 -2.20 -13.57 3.51
CA ARG A 154 -3.29 -14.43 4.01
C ARG A 154 -4.06 -15.10 2.89
N ALA A 155 -4.38 -14.36 1.82
CA ALA A 155 -5.08 -14.91 0.66
C ALA A 155 -4.26 -16.03 -0.03
N SER A 156 -2.94 -15.84 -0.16
CA SER A 156 -2.05 -16.86 -0.73
C SER A 156 -1.81 -18.08 0.18
N SER A 157 -2.20 -18.01 1.47
CA SER A 157 -2.05 -19.11 2.43
C SER A 157 -3.30 -19.98 2.55
N ALA A 158 -4.41 -19.62 1.88
CA ALA A 158 -5.60 -20.45 1.88
C ALA A 158 -5.27 -21.82 1.23
N PRO A 159 -5.65 -22.95 1.86
CA PRO A 159 -5.42 -24.25 1.25
C PRO A 159 -6.08 -24.26 -0.13
N PRO A 160 -5.44 -24.84 -1.17
CA PRO A 160 -6.13 -25.09 -2.43
C PRO A 160 -7.46 -25.74 -2.09
N GLN A 161 -8.56 -25.13 -2.53
CA GLN A 161 -9.86 -25.77 -2.41
C GLN A 161 -9.70 -27.10 -3.14
N GLU A 162 -9.61 -28.18 -2.38
CA GLU A 162 -9.59 -29.53 -2.92
C GLU A 162 -10.95 -29.62 -3.59
N ASP A 163 -10.96 -29.34 -4.90
CA ASP A 163 -12.14 -29.43 -5.75
C ASP A 163 -12.77 -30.72 -5.31
N THR A 164 -13.90 -30.60 -4.62
CA THR A 164 -14.59 -31.72 -4.04
C THR A 164 -14.91 -32.53 -5.27
N VAL A 165 -14.09 -33.54 -5.54
CA VAL A 165 -14.29 -34.50 -6.59
C VAL A 165 -15.62 -35.09 -6.13
N LEU A 166 -16.67 -34.54 -6.72
CA LEU A 166 -17.98 -35.13 -6.78
C LEU A 166 -17.70 -36.47 -7.42
N THR A 167 -17.36 -37.40 -6.54
CA THR A 167 -17.51 -38.82 -6.70
C THR A 167 -19.02 -39.01 -6.75
N THR A 168 -19.64 -38.50 -7.83
CA THR A 168 -20.76 -39.15 -8.49
C THR A 168 -20.23 -40.54 -8.87
N GLY A 169 -20.15 -41.44 -7.89
CA GLY A 169 -21.29 -42.28 -7.58
C GLY A 169 -21.89 -43.08 -8.72
N GLU A 170 -21.37 -43.05 -9.95
CA GLU A 170 -21.70 -44.07 -10.95
C GLU A 170 -20.69 -45.21 -10.86
N ARG A 171 -20.80 -45.91 -9.74
CA ARG A 171 -20.45 -47.31 -9.63
C ARG A 171 -21.50 -48.09 -10.40
N LEU A 172 -21.39 -48.15 -11.74
CA LEU A 172 -22.08 -49.15 -12.55
C LEU A 172 -21.48 -50.51 -12.23
N SER A 173 -21.95 -51.04 -11.10
CA SER A 173 -21.93 -52.44 -10.75
C SER A 173 -22.79 -53.20 -11.76
N GLY A 174 -22.18 -54.16 -12.47
CA GLY A 174 -22.95 -55.18 -13.19
C GLY A 174 -22.44 -55.48 -14.58
N HIS A 175 -21.48 -56.40 -14.68
CA HIS A 175 -21.67 -57.66 -15.40
C HIS A 175 -20.39 -58.49 -15.37
N ARG A 176 -20.25 -59.32 -14.34
CA ARG A 176 -19.43 -60.52 -14.41
C ARG A 176 -20.32 -61.57 -15.09
N LEU A 177 -20.12 -61.79 -16.40
CA LEU A 177 -20.61 -62.98 -17.07
C LEU A 177 -19.51 -64.03 -16.94
N GLU A 178 -19.75 -64.99 -16.05
CA GLU A 178 -19.02 -66.25 -16.04
C GLU A 178 -19.63 -67.14 -17.13
N HIS A 179 -18.83 -67.52 -18.13
CA HIS A 179 -19.02 -68.69 -18.98
C HIS A 179 -17.65 -69.19 -19.45
#